data_AF-A2F5C4-F1
#
_entry.id   AF-A2F5C4-F1
#
_cell.length_a   1.000
_cell.length_b   1.000
_cell.length_c   1.000
_cell.angle_alpha   90.00
_cell.angle_beta   90.00
_cell.angle_gamma   90.00
#
_symmetry.space_group_name_H-M   'P 1'
#
loop_
_entity.id
_entity.type
_entity.pdbx_description
1 polymer ?
#
loop_
_entity_poly.entity_id
_entity_poly.type
_entity_poly.pdbx_seq_one_letter_code
_entity_poly.pdbx_strand_id
1 'polypeptide(L)'
;MSGVDILLVDPQIYPTLVSPLYVFRDIYTEQHEPDLVKKCNFLLDYIAEYPHRVEIARTLMNKPPEPEPIPPALEPDEVNRIVDDIIQTDNIKYYPRDELELILAELRKRRVEYQAKGEYINAQKADQYAKAIMTFGQLGAVEQLQNNKVEEIRAKLQDAKSQLENNKAKWEELYNNLRNQAKEDLTQINTKFEDEIQEISKEFNNDLPAHFKKPSNQLLQLRRRQKALVESKRYDEAATTKENADRLEEEERRKNLATWHKSIQKKIDAKKKDQIKTLTARKQFWKREEEALVNEANVDVEKAQQSIEHIKINLKQAEKAQSLANQLKENSKENIKNNGTKLPPLQTKTRMTDAANFRQRAILNAQIYTRPAASQPPASPSAKK
;
A
#
# COMPACT_ATOMS: atom_id res chain seq x y z
N MET A 1 -24.24 4.60 -33.83
CA MET A 1 -25.04 5.80 -33.55
C MET A 1 -24.11 6.91 -33.11
N SER A 2 -24.12 8.06 -33.78
CA SER A 2 -23.46 9.27 -33.29
C SER A 2 -24.21 9.74 -32.04
N GLY A 3 -23.71 9.36 -30.86
CA GLY A 3 -24.32 9.76 -29.59
C GLY A 3 -24.15 11.26 -29.38
N VAL A 4 -25.26 11.95 -29.15
CA VAL A 4 -25.23 13.33 -28.65
C VAL A 4 -24.73 13.27 -27.22
N ASP A 5 -23.71 14.07 -26.91
CA ASP A 5 -23.19 14.19 -25.55
C ASP A 5 -24.26 14.82 -24.65
N ILE A 6 -24.59 14.17 -23.53
CA ILE A 6 -25.59 14.64 -22.57
C ILE A 6 -25.23 16.02 -21.99
N LEU A 7 -23.94 16.36 -22.01
CA LEU A 7 -23.42 17.67 -21.59
C LEU A 7 -23.89 18.82 -22.49
N LEU A 8 -24.29 18.53 -23.73
CA LEU A 8 -24.77 19.52 -24.70
C LEU A 8 -26.30 19.62 -24.75
N VAL A 9 -27.01 18.77 -24.01
CA VAL A 9 -28.47 18.76 -23.98
C VAL A 9 -28.96 19.78 -22.96
N ASP A 10 -29.92 20.61 -23.37
CA ASP A 10 -30.55 21.58 -22.49
C ASP A 10 -31.19 20.88 -21.28
N PRO A 11 -30.83 21.25 -20.04
CA PRO A 11 -31.37 20.63 -18.83
C PRO A 11 -32.89 20.71 -18.69
N GLN A 12 -33.56 21.65 -19.38
CA GLN A 12 -35.03 21.70 -19.42
C GLN A 12 -35.65 20.45 -20.07
N ILE A 13 -34.88 19.74 -20.90
CA ILE A 13 -35.32 18.55 -21.62
C ILE A 13 -35.15 17.29 -20.75
N TYR A 14 -34.35 17.33 -19.68
CA TYR A 14 -34.05 16.15 -18.85
C TYR A 14 -35.29 15.40 -18.33
N PRO A 15 -36.35 16.04 -17.81
CA PRO A 15 -37.56 15.33 -17.36
C PRO A 15 -38.21 14.51 -18.47
N THR A 16 -38.14 14.97 -19.72
CA THR A 16 -38.71 14.25 -20.87
C THR A 16 -37.85 13.07 -21.33
N LEU A 17 -36.55 13.04 -20.98
CA LEU A 17 -35.63 11.96 -21.34
C LEU A 17 -35.64 10.79 -20.35
N VAL A 18 -36.03 11.02 -19.10
CA VAL A 18 -36.03 9.99 -18.05
C VAL A 18 -36.87 8.78 -18.42
N SER A 19 -38.09 8.99 -18.90
CA SER A 19 -39.00 7.88 -19.23
C SER A 19 -38.49 7.00 -20.39
N PRO A 20 -38.06 7.56 -21.55
CA PRO A 20 -37.41 6.78 -22.60
C PRO A 20 -36.15 6.03 -22.14
N LEU A 21 -35.32 6.64 -21.28
CA LEU A 21 -34.09 6.02 -20.79
C LEU A 21 -34.35 4.78 -19.94
N TYR A 22 -35.40 4.77 -19.11
CA TYR A 22 -35.81 3.56 -18.39
C TYR A 22 -36.26 2.45 -19.35
N VAL A 23 -37.07 2.79 -20.36
CA VAL A 23 -37.52 1.83 -21.39
C VAL A 23 -36.32 1.22 -22.12
N PHE A 24 -35.35 2.05 -22.54
CA PHE A 24 -34.13 1.55 -23.19
C PHE A 24 -33.28 0.67 -22.27
N ARG A 25 -33.12 1.05 -21.00
CA ARG A 25 -32.37 0.25 -20.02
C ARG A 25 -32.98 -1.14 -19.87
N ASP A 26 -34.31 -1.21 -19.77
CA ASP A 26 -35.02 -2.47 -19.58
C ASP A 26 -34.88 -3.35 -20.84
N ILE A 27 -35.03 -2.78 -22.05
CA ILE A 27 -34.76 -3.48 -23.32
C ILE A 27 -33.33 -4.04 -23.38
N TYR A 28 -32.31 -3.24 -23.03
CA TYR A 28 -30.91 -3.70 -23.07
C TYR A 28 -30.58 -4.73 -21.97
N THR A 29 -31.35 -4.73 -20.88
CA THR A 29 -31.22 -5.72 -19.81
C THR A 29 -31.75 -7.08 -20.27
N GLU A 30 -32.90 -7.10 -20.98
CA GLU A 30 -33.45 -8.30 -21.62
C GLU A 30 -32.54 -8.85 -22.72
N GLN A 31 -31.84 -7.97 -23.45
CA GLN A 31 -30.89 -8.36 -24.50
C GLN A 31 -29.52 -8.81 -23.99
N HIS A 32 -29.28 -8.78 -22.67
CA HIS A 32 -28.00 -9.08 -22.04
C HIS A 32 -26.83 -8.22 -22.55
N GLU A 33 -27.06 -6.92 -22.78
CA GLU A 33 -26.03 -5.96 -23.21
C GLU A 33 -25.58 -5.05 -22.05
N PRO A 34 -24.65 -5.50 -21.18
CA PRO A 34 -24.31 -4.81 -19.93
C PRO A 34 -23.69 -3.42 -20.14
N ASP A 35 -23.03 -3.18 -21.27
CA ASP A 35 -22.38 -1.89 -21.55
C ASP A 35 -23.38 -0.78 -21.87
N LEU A 36 -24.49 -1.11 -22.54
CA LEU A 36 -25.55 -0.14 -22.81
C LEU A 36 -26.40 0.13 -21.56
N VAL A 37 -26.65 -0.90 -20.74
CA VAL A 37 -27.30 -0.73 -19.43
C VAL A 37 -26.48 0.23 -18.55
N LYS A 38 -25.15 0.07 -18.49
CA LYS A 38 -24.27 1.01 -17.76
C LYS A 38 -24.38 2.44 -18.29
N LYS A 39 -24.46 2.64 -19.61
CA LYS A 39 -24.64 3.97 -20.20
C LYS A 39 -26.01 4.59 -19.85
N CYS A 40 -27.08 3.81 -19.89
CA CYS A 40 -28.41 4.28 -19.48
C CYS A 40 -28.44 4.66 -17.99
N ASN A 41 -27.83 3.85 -17.13
CA ASN A 41 -27.71 4.16 -15.70
C ASN A 41 -26.89 5.45 -15.48
N PHE A 42 -25.75 5.59 -16.16
CA PHE A 42 -24.96 6.83 -16.10
C PHE A 42 -25.79 8.06 -16.49
N LEU A 43 -26.59 8.00 -17.56
CA LEU A 43 -27.44 9.11 -17.99
C LEU A 43 -28.55 9.43 -16.98
N LEU A 44 -29.16 8.40 -16.40
CA LEU A 44 -30.19 8.57 -15.37
C LEU A 44 -29.61 9.18 -14.10
N ASP A 45 -28.47 8.69 -13.62
CA ASP A 45 -27.74 9.22 -12.46
C ASP A 45 -27.30 10.67 -12.74
N TYR A 46 -26.79 10.92 -13.95
CA TYR A 46 -26.42 12.26 -14.37
C TYR A 46 -27.63 13.21 -14.29
N ILE A 47 -28.79 12.84 -14.85
CA ILE A 47 -29.99 13.68 -14.79
C ILE A 47 -30.46 13.87 -13.34
N ALA A 48 -30.45 12.82 -12.52
CA ALA A 48 -30.90 12.86 -11.13
C ALA A 48 -30.06 13.80 -10.26
N GLU A 49 -28.75 13.86 -10.50
CA GLU A 49 -27.82 14.74 -9.78
C GLU A 49 -27.80 16.20 -10.27
N TYR A 50 -28.50 16.52 -11.37
CA TYR A 50 -28.48 17.87 -11.94
C TYR A 50 -28.88 18.98 -10.94
N PRO A 51 -29.94 18.84 -10.12
CA PRO A 51 -30.31 19.87 -9.12
C PRO A 51 -29.17 20.19 -8.16
N HIS A 52 -28.46 19.17 -7.69
CA HIS A 52 -27.31 19.34 -6.79
C HIS A 52 -26.15 20.07 -7.48
N ARG A 53 -25.89 19.78 -8.76
CA ARG A 53 -24.88 20.51 -9.55
C ARG A 53 -25.26 21.98 -9.75
N VAL A 54 -26.55 22.29 -9.91
CA VAL A 54 -27.04 23.69 -9.97
C VAL A 54 -26.86 24.40 -8.62
N GLU A 55 -27.06 23.71 -7.49
CA GLU A 55 -26.78 24.27 -6.16
C GLU A 55 -25.30 24.56 -5.96
N ILE A 56 -24.42 23.63 -6.36
CA ILE A 56 -22.96 23.84 -6.32
C ILE A 56 -22.59 25.00 -7.23
N ALA A 57 -23.08 25.04 -8.47
CA ALA A 57 -22.81 26.13 -9.40
C ALA A 57 -23.30 27.47 -8.85
N ARG A 58 -24.50 27.53 -8.26
CA ARG A 58 -25.01 28.72 -7.58
C ARG A 58 -24.11 29.14 -6.42
N THR A 59 -23.64 28.18 -5.63
CA THR A 59 -22.72 28.42 -4.50
C THR A 59 -21.37 28.96 -4.99
N LEU A 60 -20.86 28.46 -6.11
CA LEU A 60 -19.60 28.90 -6.73
C LEU A 60 -19.75 30.25 -7.47
N MET A 61 -20.94 30.54 -8.01
CA MET A 61 -21.25 31.79 -8.70
C MET A 61 -21.60 32.93 -7.75
N ASN A 62 -22.02 32.63 -6.53
CA ASN A 62 -22.12 33.63 -5.48
C ASN A 62 -20.72 34.19 -5.27
N LYS A 63 -20.52 35.46 -5.66
CA LYS A 63 -19.29 36.20 -5.38
C LYS A 63 -18.99 36.00 -3.88
N PRO A 64 -17.81 35.49 -3.50
CA PRO A 64 -17.46 35.37 -2.09
C PRO A 64 -17.78 36.70 -1.40
N PRO A 65 -18.47 36.68 -0.25
CA PRO A 65 -18.74 37.91 0.49
C PRO A 65 -17.41 38.66 0.61
N GLU A 66 -17.44 39.93 0.22
CA GLU A 66 -16.24 40.77 0.23
C GLU A 66 -15.65 40.68 1.65
N PRO A 67 -14.39 40.23 1.81
CA PRO A 67 -13.86 39.91 3.12
C PRO A 67 -14.00 41.15 4.00
N GLU A 68 -14.66 40.99 5.15
CA GLU A 68 -14.83 42.09 6.09
C GLU A 68 -13.45 42.69 6.40
N PRO A 69 -13.33 44.03 6.42
CA PRO A 69 -12.05 44.67 6.70
C PRO A 69 -11.57 44.21 8.06
N ILE A 70 -10.49 43.42 8.07
CA ILE A 70 -9.90 42.89 9.29
C ILE A 70 -9.43 44.11 10.10
N PRO A 71 -9.96 44.32 11.32
CA PRO A 71 -9.51 45.44 12.15
C PRO A 71 -8.00 45.33 12.38
N PRO A 72 -7.27 46.46 12.42
CA PRO A 72 -5.84 46.45 12.64
C PRO A 72 -5.49 45.69 13.93
N ALA A 73 -4.45 44.88 13.88
CA ALA A 73 -4.09 43.96 14.97
C ALA A 73 -3.76 44.66 16.30
N LEU A 74 -3.33 45.93 16.24
CA LEU A 74 -2.98 46.74 17.40
C LEU A 74 -3.59 48.14 17.26
N GLU A 75 -4.03 48.68 18.39
CA GLU A 75 -4.44 50.08 18.47
C GLU A 75 -3.22 51.01 18.32
N PRO A 76 -3.35 52.18 17.67
CA PRO A 76 -2.24 53.10 17.44
C PRO A 76 -1.49 53.52 18.72
N ASP A 77 -2.22 53.67 19.83
CA ASP A 77 -1.65 54.05 21.12
C ASP A 77 -0.78 52.95 21.73
N GLU A 78 -1.14 51.68 21.50
CA GLU A 78 -0.35 50.53 21.96
C GLU A 78 0.93 50.41 21.15
N VAL A 79 0.86 50.59 19.82
CA VAL A 79 2.04 50.62 18.94
C VAL A 79 3.02 51.70 19.41
N ASN A 80 2.53 52.89 19.73
CA ASN A 80 3.37 53.98 20.24
C ASN A 80 4.08 53.62 21.55
N ARG A 81 3.35 53.04 22.51
CA ARG A 81 3.93 52.58 23.78
C ARG A 81 5.01 51.52 23.57
N ILE A 82 4.75 50.56 22.67
CA ILE A 82 5.72 49.51 22.33
C ILE A 82 6.98 50.11 21.70
N VAL A 83 6.82 51.06 20.79
CA VAL A 83 7.96 51.75 20.16
C VAL A 83 8.76 52.56 21.16
N ASP A 84 8.10 53.26 22.09
CA ASP A 84 8.75 53.96 23.19
C ASP A 84 9.53 53.02 24.09
N ASP A 85 8.92 51.90 24.49
CA ASP A 85 9.58 50.86 25.28
C ASP A 85 10.82 50.31 24.57
N ILE A 86 10.75 50.04 23.26
CA ILE A 86 11.89 49.55 22.47
C ILE A 86 13.04 50.56 22.47
N ILE A 87 12.74 51.85 22.30
CA ILE A 87 13.75 52.92 22.26
C ILE A 87 14.37 53.15 23.65
N GLN A 88 13.61 52.97 24.73
CA GLN A 88 14.07 53.21 26.10
C GLN A 88 14.80 52.02 26.72
N THR A 89 14.27 50.80 26.52
CA THR A 89 14.76 49.58 27.19
C THR A 89 15.75 48.78 26.35
N ASP A 90 15.91 49.13 25.07
CA ASP A 90 16.72 48.39 24.08
C ASP A 90 16.32 46.90 23.96
N ASN A 91 15.12 46.53 24.42
CA ASN A 91 14.67 45.15 24.50
C ASN A 91 13.66 44.84 23.38
N ILE A 92 14.08 44.05 22.40
CA ILE A 92 13.21 43.61 21.29
C ILE A 92 12.51 42.30 21.67
N LYS A 93 11.19 42.36 21.75
CA LYS A 93 10.31 41.18 21.88
C LYS A 93 10.00 40.58 20.51
N TYR A 94 9.48 39.36 20.50
CA TYR A 94 8.90 38.74 19.30
C TYR A 94 7.51 39.30 19.06
N TYR A 95 7.26 39.76 17.83
CA TYR A 95 5.95 40.24 17.39
C TYR A 95 5.45 39.37 16.23
N PRO A 96 4.15 39.02 16.19
CA PRO A 96 3.52 38.41 15.03
C PRO A 96 3.69 39.28 13.78
N ARG A 97 3.54 38.69 12.60
CA ARG A 97 3.76 39.38 11.33
C ARG A 97 2.91 40.65 11.19
N ASP A 98 1.66 40.58 11.60
CA ASP A 98 0.69 41.67 11.45
C ASP A 98 1.04 42.87 12.36
N GLU A 99 1.49 42.59 13.57
CA GLU A 99 1.97 43.60 14.53
C GLU A 99 3.32 44.19 14.13
N LEU A 100 4.20 43.36 13.56
CA LEU A 100 5.55 43.73 13.16
C LEU A 100 5.54 44.83 12.09
N GLU A 101 4.61 44.77 11.12
CA GLU A 101 4.48 45.77 10.08
C GLU A 101 4.04 47.14 10.64
N LEU A 102 3.12 47.16 11.62
CA LEU A 102 2.66 48.37 12.30
C LEU A 102 3.80 49.00 13.12
N ILE A 103 4.54 48.21 13.89
CA ILE A 103 5.69 48.68 14.68
C ILE A 103 6.81 49.20 13.77
N LEU A 104 7.08 48.54 12.65
CA LEU A 104 8.07 48.99 11.66
C LEU A 104 7.66 50.31 11.00
N ALA A 105 6.38 50.50 10.69
CA ALA A 105 5.85 51.74 10.14
C ALA A 105 6.05 52.91 11.12
N GLU A 106 5.71 52.71 12.39
CA GLU A 106 5.84 53.75 13.40
C GLU A 106 7.31 54.06 13.75
N LEU A 107 8.20 53.07 13.81
CA LEU A 107 9.64 53.31 13.95
C LEU A 107 10.23 54.11 12.79
N ARG A 108 9.78 53.85 11.55
CA ARG A 108 10.19 54.63 10.38
C ARG A 108 9.68 56.07 10.45
N LYS A 109 8.47 56.28 10.97
CA LYS A 109 7.90 57.60 11.20
C LYS A 109 8.68 58.38 12.27
N ARG A 110 8.93 57.78 13.44
CA ARG A 110 9.80 58.33 14.51
C ARG A 110 11.18 58.72 13.98
N ARG A 111 11.78 57.88 13.12
CA ARG A 111 13.06 58.21 12.46
C ARG A 111 12.99 59.52 11.69
N VAL A 112 11.95 59.74 10.88
CA VAL A 112 11.76 60.98 10.11
C VAL A 112 11.52 62.17 11.03
N GLU A 113 10.76 61.99 12.10
CA GLU A 113 10.51 63.04 13.11
C GLU A 113 11.81 63.46 13.83
N TYR A 114 12.65 62.52 14.26
CA TYR A 114 13.94 62.83 14.86
C TYR A 114 14.90 63.52 13.89
N GLN A 115 14.87 63.14 12.60
CA GLN A 115 15.64 63.82 11.55
C GLN A 115 15.19 65.28 11.38
N ALA A 116 13.88 65.54 11.36
CA ALA A 116 13.34 66.88 11.27
C ALA A 116 13.71 67.76 12.47
N LYS A 117 13.83 67.18 13.66
CA LYS A 117 14.25 67.85 14.90
C LYS A 117 15.76 68.05 15.04
N GLY A 118 16.57 67.44 14.17
CA GLY A 118 18.04 67.45 14.26
C GLY A 118 18.62 66.48 15.29
N GLU A 119 17.82 65.55 15.83
CA GLU A 119 18.24 64.53 16.79
C GLU A 119 18.80 63.29 16.08
N TYR A 120 19.95 63.43 15.42
CA TYR A 120 20.51 62.38 14.55
C TYR A 120 20.84 61.07 15.28
N ILE A 121 21.22 61.13 16.56
CA ILE A 121 21.53 59.93 17.37
C ILE A 121 20.26 59.09 17.57
N ASN A 122 19.14 59.74 17.92
CA ASN A 122 17.86 59.06 18.12
C ASN A 122 17.30 58.53 16.80
N ALA A 123 17.44 59.29 15.70
CA ALA A 123 17.10 58.81 14.37
C ALA A 123 17.91 57.54 13.98
N GLN A 124 19.21 57.51 14.28
CA GLN A 124 20.05 56.35 14.01
C GLN A 124 19.63 55.13 14.85
N LYS A 125 19.32 55.33 16.14
CA LYS A 125 18.80 54.26 17.01
C LYS A 125 17.48 53.70 16.47
N ALA A 126 16.52 54.56 16.09
CA ALA A 126 15.25 54.12 15.53
C ALA A 126 15.44 53.31 14.24
N ASP A 127 16.37 53.70 13.36
CA ASP A 127 16.71 52.95 12.14
C ASP A 127 17.38 51.59 12.46
N GLN A 128 18.26 51.54 13.45
CA GLN A 128 18.89 50.31 13.93
C GLN A 128 17.87 49.34 14.51
N TYR A 129 16.94 49.81 15.35
CA TYR A 129 15.86 49.00 15.90
C TYR A 129 14.90 48.51 14.81
N ALA A 130 14.54 49.37 13.85
CA ALA A 130 13.73 48.93 12.72
C ALA A 130 14.40 47.79 11.93
N LYS A 131 15.70 47.89 11.64
CA LYS A 131 16.46 46.82 10.97
C LYS A 131 16.57 45.56 11.82
N ALA A 132 16.79 45.72 13.12
CA ALA A 132 16.88 44.62 14.07
C ALA A 132 15.57 43.85 14.18
N ILE A 133 14.44 44.55 14.35
CA ILE A 133 13.09 43.95 14.40
C ILE A 133 12.76 43.26 13.09
N MET A 134 13.06 43.88 11.94
CA MET A 134 12.84 43.25 10.64
C MET A 134 13.64 41.95 10.50
N THR A 135 14.92 41.96 10.90
CA THR A 135 15.79 40.78 10.85
C THR A 135 15.29 39.70 11.82
N PHE A 136 14.87 40.09 13.02
CA PHE A 136 14.34 39.19 14.03
C PHE A 136 13.01 38.55 13.61
N GLY A 137 12.11 39.32 12.99
CA GLY A 137 10.86 38.83 12.42
C GLY A 137 11.09 37.84 11.28
N GLN A 138 12.04 38.12 10.39
CA GLN A 138 12.45 37.19 9.33
C GLN A 138 13.01 35.88 9.89
N LEU A 139 13.89 35.95 10.89
CA LEU A 139 14.47 34.77 11.54
C LEU A 139 13.40 33.96 12.29
N GLY A 140 12.45 34.61 12.94
CA GLY A 140 11.32 33.96 13.60
C GLY A 140 10.40 33.22 12.62
N ALA A 141 10.14 33.79 11.44
CA ALA A 141 9.38 33.10 10.39
C ALA A 141 10.14 31.88 9.85
N VAL A 142 11.47 31.97 9.70
CA VAL A 142 12.32 30.85 9.28
C VAL A 142 12.30 29.74 10.34
N GLU A 143 12.43 30.09 11.63
CA GLU A 143 12.33 29.12 12.73
C GLU A 143 10.98 28.39 12.72
N GLN A 144 9.86 29.12 12.63
CA GLN A 144 8.53 28.50 12.54
C GLN A 144 8.41 27.57 11.34
N LEU A 145 8.92 27.96 10.17
CA LEU A 145 8.93 27.11 8.98
C LEU A 145 9.75 25.83 9.21
N GLN A 146 10.93 25.93 9.84
CA GLN A 146 11.73 24.75 10.15
C GLN A 146 11.08 23.86 11.21
N ASN A 147 10.43 24.44 12.23
CA ASN A 147 9.67 23.69 13.24
C ASN A 147 8.54 22.89 12.58
N ASN A 148 7.71 23.53 11.76
CA ASN A 148 6.62 22.88 11.04
C ASN A 148 7.15 21.76 10.13
N LYS A 149 8.28 21.99 9.46
CA LYS A 149 8.92 20.98 8.61
C LYS A 149 9.41 19.77 9.41
N VAL A 150 9.99 19.99 10.59
CA VAL A 150 10.41 18.91 11.49
C VAL A 150 9.19 18.11 11.97
N GLU A 151 8.12 18.78 12.37
CA GLU A 151 6.87 18.12 12.76
C GLU A 151 6.24 17.30 11.62
N GLU A 152 6.19 17.85 10.41
CA GLU A 152 5.70 17.15 9.23
C GLU A 152 6.53 15.89 8.94
N ILE A 153 7.86 15.99 8.98
CA ILE A 153 8.73 14.83 8.74
C ILE A 153 8.59 13.80 9.87
N ARG A 154 8.40 14.22 11.13
CA ARG A 154 8.13 13.31 12.26
C ARG A 154 6.82 12.56 12.08
N ALA A 155 5.74 13.25 11.68
CA ALA A 155 4.47 12.62 11.37
C ALA A 155 4.63 11.57 10.26
N LYS A 156 5.29 11.93 9.15
CA LYS A 156 5.61 11.00 8.05
C LYS A 156 6.42 9.79 8.51
N LEU A 157 7.37 9.98 9.44
CA LEU A 157 8.16 8.89 10.01
C LEU A 157 7.27 7.93 10.82
N GLN A 158 6.34 8.47 11.62
CA GLN A 158 5.42 7.68 12.42
C GLN A 158 4.46 6.88 11.52
N ASP A 159 3.91 7.52 10.48
CA ASP A 159 3.05 6.86 9.51
C ASP A 159 3.78 5.73 8.78
N ALA A 160 5.01 5.99 8.30
CA ALA A 160 5.82 4.98 7.63
C ALA A 160 6.13 3.77 8.54
N LYS A 161 6.38 4.01 9.83
CA LYS A 161 6.56 2.92 10.82
C LYS A 161 5.27 2.12 11.03
N SER A 162 4.13 2.80 11.16
CA SER A 162 2.83 2.13 11.30
C SER A 162 2.51 1.28 10.06
N GLN A 163 2.77 1.81 8.86
CA GLN A 163 2.60 1.07 7.60
C GLN A 163 3.50 -0.17 7.53
N LEU A 164 4.75 -0.07 8.01
CA LEU A 164 5.66 -1.21 8.06
C LEU A 164 5.14 -2.33 8.98
N GLU A 165 4.63 -1.99 10.16
CA GLU A 165 4.03 -2.99 11.07
C GLU A 165 2.76 -3.61 10.49
N ASN A 166 1.89 -2.79 9.87
CA ASN A 166 0.70 -3.30 9.17
C ASN A 166 1.08 -4.24 8.01
N ASN A 167 2.15 -3.94 7.28
CA ASN A 167 2.62 -4.80 6.20
C ASN A 167 3.16 -6.13 6.72
N LYS A 168 3.92 -6.13 7.82
CA LYS A 168 4.37 -7.37 8.47
C LYS A 168 3.20 -8.23 8.91
N ALA A 169 2.19 -7.63 9.55
CA ALA A 169 1.00 -8.35 10.00
C ALA A 169 0.23 -8.98 8.82
N LYS A 170 0.08 -8.24 7.71
CA LYS A 170 -0.52 -8.78 6.47
C LYS A 170 0.26 -9.97 5.90
N TRP A 171 1.59 -9.88 5.85
CA TRP A 171 2.42 -10.99 5.39
C TRP A 171 2.33 -12.22 6.30
N GLU A 172 2.25 -12.02 7.61
CA GLU A 172 2.02 -13.11 8.57
C GLU A 172 0.65 -13.78 8.37
N GLU A 173 -0.40 -12.99 8.13
CA GLU A 173 -1.73 -13.52 7.79
C GLU A 173 -1.71 -14.34 6.50
N LEU A 174 -1.10 -13.81 5.43
CA LEU A 174 -0.95 -14.53 4.16
C LEU A 174 -0.18 -15.83 4.33
N TYR A 175 0.89 -15.82 5.13
CA TYR A 175 1.69 -17.00 5.44
C TYR A 175 0.89 -18.06 6.19
N ASN A 176 0.09 -17.66 7.18
CA ASN A 176 -0.79 -18.57 7.91
C ASN A 176 -1.86 -19.16 7.00
N ASN A 177 -2.45 -18.33 6.12
CA ASN A 177 -3.42 -18.79 5.12
C ASN A 177 -2.80 -19.81 4.16
N LEU A 178 -1.61 -19.56 3.64
CA LEU A 178 -0.87 -20.50 2.79
C LEU A 178 -0.65 -21.84 3.50
N ARG A 179 -0.23 -21.81 4.78
CA ARG A 179 -0.02 -23.03 5.57
C ARG A 179 -1.30 -23.81 5.82
N ASN A 180 -2.41 -23.13 6.05
CA ASN A 180 -3.70 -23.78 6.23
C ASN A 180 -4.17 -24.44 4.92
N GLN A 181 -4.07 -23.73 3.80
CA GLN A 181 -4.37 -24.29 2.48
C GLN A 181 -3.49 -25.50 2.15
N ALA A 182 -2.19 -25.43 2.43
CA ALA A 182 -1.27 -26.54 2.22
C ALA A 182 -1.64 -27.77 3.06
N LYS A 183 -2.04 -27.56 4.32
CA LYS A 183 -2.52 -28.65 5.19
C LYS A 183 -3.81 -29.26 4.65
N GLU A 184 -4.80 -28.44 4.33
CA GLU A 184 -6.09 -28.90 3.80
C GLU A 184 -5.90 -29.71 2.51
N ASP A 185 -5.14 -29.19 1.55
CA ASP A 185 -4.82 -29.87 0.29
C ASP A 185 -4.12 -31.22 0.52
N LEU A 186 -3.12 -31.28 1.41
CA LEU A 186 -2.45 -32.53 1.76
C LEU A 186 -3.37 -33.52 2.46
N THR A 187 -4.26 -33.06 3.34
CA THR A 187 -5.25 -33.94 3.99
C THR A 187 -6.24 -34.51 2.98
N GLN A 188 -6.75 -33.68 2.06
CA GLN A 188 -7.66 -34.13 1.01
C GLN A 188 -7.01 -35.17 0.08
N ILE A 189 -5.75 -34.95 -0.30
CA ILE A 189 -5.00 -35.91 -1.11
C ILE A 189 -4.82 -37.24 -0.36
N ASN A 190 -4.48 -37.19 0.93
CA ASN A 190 -4.34 -38.40 1.75
C ASN A 190 -5.66 -39.16 1.87
N THR A 191 -6.76 -38.48 2.19
CA THR A 191 -8.08 -39.12 2.30
C THR A 191 -8.47 -39.81 1.00
N LYS A 192 -8.29 -39.13 -0.15
CA LYS A 192 -8.56 -39.76 -1.47
C LYS A 192 -7.74 -41.02 -1.70
N PHE A 193 -6.45 -41.02 -1.35
CA PHE A 193 -5.61 -42.20 -1.48
C PHE A 193 -5.98 -43.32 -0.51
N GLU A 194 -6.39 -42.98 0.71
CA GLU A 194 -6.89 -43.95 1.69
C GLU A 194 -8.17 -44.61 1.20
N ASP A 195 -9.11 -43.82 0.67
CA ASP A 195 -10.36 -44.31 0.08
C ASP A 195 -10.07 -45.24 -1.11
N GLU A 196 -9.20 -44.85 -2.05
CA GLU A 196 -8.79 -45.69 -3.19
C GLU A 196 -8.16 -47.01 -2.74
N ILE A 197 -7.28 -46.98 -1.73
CA ILE A 197 -6.65 -48.19 -1.18
C ILE A 197 -7.71 -49.06 -0.49
N GLN A 198 -8.66 -48.45 0.23
CA GLN A 198 -9.74 -49.17 0.88
C GLN A 198 -10.67 -49.84 -0.15
N GLU A 199 -10.99 -49.17 -1.25
CA GLU A 199 -11.76 -49.74 -2.37
C GLU A 199 -11.05 -50.96 -2.98
N ILE A 200 -9.75 -50.85 -3.28
CA ILE A 200 -8.97 -51.98 -3.79
C ILE A 200 -8.90 -53.10 -2.75
N SER A 201 -8.84 -52.75 -1.46
CA SER A 201 -8.81 -53.75 -0.39
C SER A 201 -10.14 -54.48 -0.24
N LYS A 202 -11.29 -53.82 -0.50
CA LYS A 202 -12.60 -54.49 -0.55
C LYS A 202 -12.65 -55.53 -1.68
N GLU A 203 -11.88 -55.36 -2.76
CA GLU A 203 -11.78 -56.39 -3.82
C GLU A 203 -11.27 -57.74 -3.29
N PHE A 204 -10.48 -57.80 -2.20
CA PHE A 204 -10.01 -59.09 -1.63
C PHE A 204 -11.15 -60.01 -1.17
N ASN A 205 -12.27 -59.43 -0.74
CA ASN A 205 -13.40 -60.21 -0.22
C ASN A 205 -14.40 -60.63 -1.31
N ASN A 206 -14.21 -60.17 -2.55
CA ASN A 206 -15.12 -60.50 -3.64
C ASN A 206 -14.90 -61.92 -4.16
N ASP A 207 -15.80 -62.41 -5.03
CA ASP A 207 -15.55 -63.68 -5.71
C ASP A 207 -14.46 -63.56 -6.77
N LEU A 208 -13.75 -64.67 -7.02
CA LEU A 208 -12.75 -64.73 -8.10
C LEU A 208 -13.33 -64.19 -9.42
N PRO A 209 -12.68 -63.22 -10.06
CA PRO A 209 -13.08 -62.76 -11.38
C PRO A 209 -13.05 -63.88 -12.43
N ALA A 210 -13.94 -63.83 -13.42
CA ALA A 210 -14.09 -64.86 -14.44
C ALA A 210 -12.79 -65.20 -15.20
N HIS A 211 -11.89 -64.23 -15.38
CA HIS A 211 -10.62 -64.45 -16.06
C HIS A 211 -9.63 -65.31 -15.26
N PHE A 212 -9.72 -65.31 -13.92
CA PHE A 212 -8.96 -66.20 -13.04
C PHE A 212 -9.65 -67.55 -12.80
N LYS A 213 -10.93 -67.69 -13.13
CA LYS A 213 -11.70 -68.95 -13.00
C LYS A 213 -11.47 -69.94 -14.15
N LYS A 214 -10.60 -69.63 -15.12
CA LYS A 214 -10.37 -70.48 -16.29
C LYS A 214 -9.71 -71.81 -15.86
N PRO A 215 -10.37 -72.96 -16.06
CA PRO A 215 -9.78 -74.26 -15.74
C PRO A 215 -8.64 -74.58 -16.71
N SER A 216 -7.66 -75.38 -16.27
CA SER A 216 -6.61 -75.84 -17.16
C SER A 216 -7.14 -76.82 -18.22
N ASN A 217 -6.42 -76.92 -19.33
CA ASN A 217 -6.72 -77.91 -20.38
C ASN A 217 -6.70 -79.35 -19.85
N GLN A 218 -5.84 -79.63 -18.86
CA GLN A 218 -5.74 -80.96 -18.24
C GLN A 218 -7.01 -81.30 -17.46
N LEU A 219 -7.52 -80.37 -16.64
CA LEU A 219 -8.78 -80.54 -15.93
C LEU A 219 -9.95 -80.73 -16.91
N LEU A 220 -10.00 -79.93 -17.98
CA LEU A 220 -11.01 -80.07 -19.02
C LEU A 220 -10.96 -81.43 -19.71
N GLN A 221 -9.77 -81.96 -20.00
CA GLN A 221 -9.58 -83.29 -20.56
C GLN A 221 -10.03 -84.40 -19.59
N LEU A 222 -9.70 -84.30 -18.30
CA LEU A 222 -10.15 -85.25 -17.28
C LEU A 222 -11.67 -85.27 -17.14
N ARG A 223 -12.33 -84.10 -17.15
CA ARG A 223 -13.81 -83.99 -17.12
C ARG A 223 -14.45 -84.56 -18.38
N ARG A 224 -13.87 -84.33 -19.56
CA ARG A 224 -14.33 -84.95 -20.82
C ARG A 224 -14.18 -86.47 -20.79
N ARG A 225 -13.03 -86.98 -20.33
CA ARG A 225 -12.77 -88.42 -20.18
C ARG A 225 -13.73 -89.06 -19.18
N GLN A 226 -13.95 -88.42 -18.03
CA GLN A 226 -14.93 -88.83 -17.04
C GLN A 226 -16.31 -88.98 -17.67
N LYS A 227 -16.77 -87.97 -18.42
CA LYS A 227 -18.08 -88.01 -19.10
C LYS A 227 -18.18 -89.19 -20.09
N ALA A 228 -17.14 -89.41 -20.90
CA ALA A 228 -17.10 -90.55 -21.83
C ALA A 228 -17.09 -91.92 -21.13
N LEU A 229 -16.42 -92.05 -19.97
CA LEU A 229 -16.43 -93.27 -19.16
C LEU A 229 -17.80 -93.56 -18.55
N VAL A 230 -18.52 -92.52 -18.11
CA VAL A 230 -19.90 -92.63 -17.62
C VAL A 230 -20.84 -93.07 -18.75
N GLU A 231 -20.71 -92.47 -19.94
CA GLU A 231 -21.51 -92.83 -21.12
C GLU A 231 -21.28 -94.28 -21.58
N SER A 232 -20.04 -94.78 -21.42
CA SER A 232 -19.68 -96.18 -21.70
C SER A 232 -19.95 -97.15 -20.53
N LYS A 233 -20.60 -96.71 -19.45
CA LYS A 233 -20.97 -97.50 -18.26
C LYS A 233 -19.79 -98.11 -17.49
N ARG A 234 -18.59 -97.54 -17.59
CA ARG A 234 -17.38 -97.96 -16.85
C ARG A 234 -17.24 -97.15 -15.55
N TYR A 235 -18.08 -97.48 -14.56
CA TYR A 235 -18.26 -96.65 -13.37
C TYR A 235 -17.04 -96.58 -12.44
N ASP A 236 -16.29 -97.68 -12.28
CA ASP A 236 -15.12 -97.71 -11.38
C ASP A 236 -13.98 -96.80 -11.89
N GLU A 237 -13.72 -96.83 -13.19
CA GLU A 237 -12.74 -95.93 -13.82
C GLU A 237 -13.21 -94.47 -13.86
N ALA A 238 -14.52 -94.26 -14.03
CA ALA A 238 -15.10 -92.93 -13.94
C ALA A 238 -14.95 -92.35 -12.52
N ALA A 239 -15.08 -93.18 -11.48
CA ALA A 239 -14.90 -92.76 -10.08
C ALA A 239 -13.46 -92.32 -9.80
N THR A 240 -12.46 -93.11 -10.21
CA THR A 240 -11.05 -92.73 -10.04
C THR A 240 -10.68 -91.50 -10.88
N THR A 241 -11.22 -91.37 -12.10
CA THR A 241 -11.01 -90.18 -12.95
C THR A 241 -11.67 -88.94 -12.32
N LYS A 242 -12.84 -89.09 -11.70
CA LYS A 242 -13.53 -88.01 -10.97
C LYS A 242 -12.71 -87.53 -9.78
N GLU A 243 -12.23 -88.44 -8.93
CA GLU A 243 -11.41 -88.08 -7.77
C GLU A 243 -10.16 -87.31 -8.18
N ASN A 244 -9.47 -87.77 -9.23
CA ASN A 244 -8.30 -87.07 -9.77
C ASN A 244 -8.67 -85.68 -10.33
N ALA A 245 -9.82 -85.54 -11.00
CA ALA A 245 -10.31 -84.25 -11.49
C ALA A 245 -10.68 -83.30 -10.35
N ASP A 246 -11.38 -83.78 -9.33
CA ASP A 246 -11.80 -83.01 -8.16
C ASP A 246 -10.57 -82.52 -7.36
N ARG A 247 -9.56 -83.39 -7.18
CA ARG A 247 -8.26 -83.02 -6.57
C ARG A 247 -7.55 -81.91 -7.37
N LEU A 248 -7.46 -82.07 -8.69
CA LEU A 248 -6.81 -81.08 -9.55
C LEU A 248 -7.57 -79.75 -9.57
N GLU A 249 -8.90 -79.79 -9.55
CA GLU A 249 -9.74 -78.59 -9.50
C GLU A 249 -9.52 -77.79 -8.22
N GLU A 250 -9.44 -78.45 -7.07
CA GLU A 250 -9.17 -77.79 -5.79
C GLU A 250 -7.77 -77.15 -5.77
N GLU A 251 -6.77 -77.85 -6.29
CA GLU A 251 -5.41 -77.30 -6.42
C GLU A 251 -5.35 -76.08 -7.34
N GLU A 252 -6.02 -76.14 -8.49
CA GLU A 252 -6.11 -75.02 -9.44
C GLU A 252 -6.87 -73.84 -8.83
N ARG A 253 -7.99 -74.10 -8.14
CA ARG A 253 -8.76 -73.07 -7.43
C ARG A 253 -7.92 -72.34 -6.40
N ARG A 254 -7.15 -73.07 -5.58
CA ARG A 254 -6.22 -72.48 -4.60
C ARG A 254 -5.11 -71.66 -5.28
N LYS A 255 -4.53 -72.16 -6.37
CA LYS A 255 -3.51 -71.43 -7.14
C LYS A 255 -4.08 -70.16 -7.77
N ASN A 256 -5.28 -70.22 -8.34
CA ASN A 256 -5.96 -69.09 -8.97
C ASN A 256 -6.36 -68.02 -7.93
N LEU A 257 -6.81 -68.43 -6.74
CA LEU A 257 -7.05 -67.52 -5.61
C LEU A 257 -5.75 -66.82 -5.19
N ALA A 258 -4.66 -67.57 -5.05
CA ALA A 258 -3.36 -67.01 -4.67
C ALA A 258 -2.79 -66.04 -5.73
N THR A 259 -2.93 -66.35 -7.02
CA THR A 259 -2.49 -65.44 -8.11
C THR A 259 -3.34 -64.18 -8.16
N TRP A 260 -4.65 -64.31 -7.93
CA TRP A 260 -5.54 -63.17 -7.84
C TRP A 260 -5.19 -62.27 -6.64
N HIS A 261 -5.05 -62.82 -5.43
CA HIS A 261 -4.60 -62.07 -4.25
C HIS A 261 -3.26 -61.35 -4.50
N LYS A 262 -2.30 -62.04 -5.13
CA LYS A 262 -1.02 -61.44 -5.53
C LYS A 262 -1.19 -60.29 -6.52
N SER A 263 -2.16 -60.37 -7.42
CA SER A 263 -2.47 -59.28 -8.36
C SER A 263 -3.06 -58.06 -7.64
N ILE A 264 -3.96 -58.25 -6.67
CA ILE A 264 -4.52 -57.15 -5.87
C ILE A 264 -3.44 -56.51 -5.02
N GLN A 265 -2.58 -57.31 -4.36
CA GLN A 265 -1.45 -56.78 -3.59
C GLN A 265 -0.54 -55.91 -4.45
N LYS A 266 -0.21 -56.36 -5.68
CA LYS A 266 0.57 -55.55 -6.63
C LYS A 266 -0.12 -54.24 -6.99
N LYS A 267 -1.45 -54.22 -7.16
CA LYS A 267 -2.22 -52.97 -7.40
C LYS A 267 -2.09 -52.02 -6.21
N ILE A 268 -2.26 -52.53 -4.98
CA ILE A 268 -2.10 -51.73 -3.76
C ILE A 268 -0.69 -51.16 -3.65
N ASP A 269 0.35 -51.97 -3.87
CA ASP A 269 1.74 -51.53 -3.79
C ASP A 269 2.06 -50.48 -4.86
N ALA A 270 1.52 -50.63 -6.08
CA ALA A 270 1.65 -49.63 -7.14
C ALA A 270 0.98 -48.30 -6.73
N LYS A 271 -0.26 -48.36 -6.23
CA LYS A 271 -0.99 -47.18 -5.75
C LYS A 271 -0.29 -46.48 -4.59
N LYS A 272 0.26 -47.21 -3.62
CA LYS A 272 1.08 -46.65 -2.54
C LYS A 272 2.33 -45.94 -3.06
N LYS A 273 3.01 -46.50 -4.06
CA LYS A 273 4.15 -45.82 -4.70
C LYS A 273 3.73 -44.53 -5.40
N ASP A 274 2.60 -44.54 -6.08
CA ASP A 274 2.06 -43.35 -6.75
C ASP A 274 1.64 -42.28 -5.72
N GLN A 275 1.00 -42.68 -4.62
CA GLN A 275 0.69 -41.79 -3.49
C GLN A 275 1.95 -41.10 -2.96
N ILE A 276 3.02 -41.84 -2.67
CA ILE A 276 4.27 -41.27 -2.15
C ILE A 276 4.85 -40.26 -3.13
N LYS A 277 4.86 -40.58 -4.43
CA LYS A 277 5.35 -39.66 -5.47
C LYS A 277 4.53 -38.38 -5.53
N THR A 278 3.20 -38.50 -5.58
CA THR A 278 2.29 -37.35 -5.64
C THR A 278 2.40 -36.47 -4.40
N LEU A 279 2.41 -37.06 -3.21
CA LEU A 279 2.59 -36.32 -1.95
C LEU A 279 3.95 -35.63 -1.89
N THR A 280 5.01 -36.27 -2.35
CA THR A 280 6.35 -35.68 -2.37
C THR A 280 6.40 -34.48 -3.33
N ALA A 281 5.89 -34.64 -4.54
CA ALA A 281 5.81 -33.55 -5.52
C ALA A 281 4.96 -32.38 -4.99
N ARG A 282 3.83 -32.67 -4.36
CA ARG A 282 2.93 -31.65 -3.80
C ARG A 282 3.55 -30.93 -2.59
N LYS A 283 4.24 -31.64 -1.70
CA LYS A 283 5.01 -31.03 -0.60
C LYS A 283 6.11 -30.11 -1.13
N GLN A 284 6.82 -30.54 -2.18
CA GLN A 284 7.85 -29.69 -2.80
C GLN A 284 7.25 -28.45 -3.46
N PHE A 285 6.08 -28.56 -4.09
CA PHE A 285 5.34 -27.42 -4.62
C PHE A 285 5.03 -26.39 -3.52
N TRP A 286 4.39 -26.82 -2.43
CA TRP A 286 4.04 -25.91 -1.32
C TRP A 286 5.26 -25.31 -0.65
N LYS A 287 6.37 -26.06 -0.54
CA LYS A 287 7.64 -25.54 -0.04
C LYS A 287 8.20 -24.41 -0.92
N ARG A 288 8.16 -24.57 -2.24
CA ARG A 288 8.60 -23.51 -3.16
C ARG A 288 7.71 -22.28 -3.07
N GLU A 289 6.40 -22.48 -2.94
CA GLU A 289 5.44 -21.39 -2.78
C GLU A 289 5.68 -20.63 -1.46
N GLU A 290 5.94 -21.35 -0.37
CA GLU A 290 6.30 -20.79 0.93
C GLU A 290 7.60 -19.98 0.83
N GLU A 291 8.65 -20.53 0.20
CA GLU A 291 9.92 -19.83 -0.03
C GLU A 291 9.73 -18.58 -0.89
N ALA A 292 8.91 -18.64 -1.95
CA ALA A 292 8.60 -17.50 -2.80
C ALA A 292 7.90 -16.38 -2.02
N LEU A 293 6.88 -16.73 -1.23
CA LEU A 293 6.13 -15.78 -0.40
C LEU A 293 7.04 -15.11 0.63
N VAL A 294 7.91 -15.88 1.31
CA VAL A 294 8.87 -15.33 2.29
C VAL A 294 9.86 -14.39 1.61
N ASN A 295 10.36 -14.73 0.42
CA ASN A 295 11.27 -13.87 -0.32
C ASN A 295 10.60 -12.55 -0.73
N GLU A 296 9.36 -12.59 -1.21
CA GLU A 296 8.59 -11.40 -1.56
C GLU A 296 8.33 -10.51 -0.34
N ALA A 297 7.90 -11.12 0.78
CA ALA A 297 7.70 -10.42 2.04
C ALA A 297 8.99 -9.73 2.53
N ASN A 298 10.13 -10.42 2.45
CA ASN A 298 11.42 -9.86 2.85
C ASN A 298 11.82 -8.65 1.99
N VAL A 299 11.64 -8.75 0.67
CA VAL A 299 11.94 -7.66 -0.27
C VAL A 299 11.09 -6.43 0.02
N ASP A 300 9.79 -6.61 0.29
CA ASP A 300 8.89 -5.48 0.56
C ASP A 300 9.12 -4.87 1.94
N VAL A 301 9.41 -5.69 2.96
CA VAL A 301 9.82 -5.20 4.28
C VAL A 301 11.13 -4.42 4.18
N GLU A 302 12.12 -4.91 3.41
CA GLU A 302 13.40 -4.22 3.21
C GLU A 302 13.20 -2.86 2.55
N LYS A 303 12.40 -2.77 1.46
CA LYS A 303 12.07 -1.49 0.82
C LYS A 303 11.43 -0.50 1.80
N ALA A 304 10.49 -0.98 2.62
CA ALA A 304 9.84 -0.15 3.64
C ALA A 304 10.84 0.34 4.71
N GLN A 305 11.77 -0.52 5.13
CA GLN A 305 12.84 -0.14 6.06
C GLN A 305 13.79 0.91 5.45
N GLN A 306 14.21 0.73 4.20
CA GLN A 306 15.04 1.70 3.49
C GLN A 306 14.34 3.06 3.41
N SER A 307 13.03 3.08 3.09
CA SER A 307 12.23 4.31 3.11
C SER A 307 12.24 5.00 4.47
N ILE A 308 12.05 4.24 5.56
CA ILE A 308 12.12 4.76 6.93
C ILE A 308 13.51 5.34 7.23
N GLU A 309 14.59 4.68 6.82
CA GLU A 309 15.95 5.20 7.00
C GLU A 309 16.18 6.51 6.25
N HIS A 310 15.68 6.62 5.01
CA HIS A 310 15.71 7.87 4.27
C HIS A 310 14.95 9.00 4.99
N ILE A 311 13.76 8.72 5.53
CA ILE A 311 12.97 9.70 6.30
C ILE A 311 13.73 10.10 7.59
N LYS A 312 14.39 9.17 8.28
CA LYS A 312 15.23 9.47 9.45
C LYS A 312 16.41 10.39 9.11
N ILE A 313 17.07 10.16 7.97
CA ILE A 313 18.17 11.02 7.50
C ILE A 313 17.61 12.43 7.23
N ASN A 314 16.48 12.53 6.55
CA ASN A 314 15.82 13.81 6.27
C ASN A 314 15.40 14.53 7.55
N LEU A 315 14.91 13.80 8.57
CA LEU A 315 14.58 14.35 9.88
C LEU A 315 15.81 14.96 10.54
N LYS A 316 16.93 14.22 10.60
CA LYS A 316 18.20 14.72 11.16
C LYS A 316 18.69 15.98 10.44
N GLN A 317 18.51 16.06 9.12
CA GLN A 317 18.88 17.26 8.35
C GLN A 317 17.96 18.44 8.69
N ALA A 318 16.66 18.20 8.83
CA ALA A 318 15.70 19.23 9.21
C ALA A 318 15.95 19.74 10.64
N GLU A 319 16.26 18.86 11.59
CA GLU A 319 16.63 19.24 12.97
C GLU A 319 17.92 20.06 13.04
N LYS A 320 18.91 19.76 12.18
CA LYS A 320 20.12 20.60 12.05
C LYS A 320 19.81 21.98 11.45
N ALA A 321 18.90 22.06 10.49
CA ALA A 321 18.47 23.35 9.92
C ALA A 321 17.69 24.18 10.95
N GLN A 322 16.84 23.52 11.74
CA GLN A 322 16.12 24.12 12.87
C GLN A 322 17.09 24.68 13.92
N SER A 323 18.10 23.89 14.34
CA SER A 323 19.08 24.35 15.32
C SER A 323 19.91 25.53 14.82
N LEU A 324 20.28 25.53 13.53
CA LEU A 324 20.96 26.67 12.89
C LEU A 324 20.08 27.92 12.87
N ALA A 325 18.78 27.79 12.54
CA ALA A 325 17.85 28.91 12.58
C ALA A 325 17.73 29.51 13.99
N ASN A 326 17.67 28.66 15.01
CA ASN A 326 17.64 29.08 16.42
C ASN A 326 18.93 29.79 16.83
N GLN A 327 20.09 29.27 16.42
CA GLN A 327 21.38 29.91 16.68
C GLN A 327 21.48 31.29 16.00
N LEU A 328 21.03 31.42 14.74
CA LEU A 328 21.01 32.70 14.04
C LEU A 328 20.10 33.71 14.73
N LYS A 329 18.94 33.26 15.24
CA LYS A 329 18.01 34.09 16.02
C LYS A 329 18.63 34.59 17.32
N GLU A 330 19.28 33.72 18.10
CA GLU A 330 19.95 34.11 19.35
C GLU A 330 21.14 35.04 19.09
N ASN A 331 21.99 34.73 18.11
CA ASN A 331 23.12 35.60 17.72
C ASN A 331 22.64 36.98 17.25
N SER A 332 21.47 37.07 16.60
CA SER A 332 20.89 38.35 16.21
C SER A 332 20.48 39.19 17.42
N LYS A 333 20.02 38.58 18.52
CA LYS A 333 19.70 39.30 19.77
C LYS A 333 20.95 39.85 20.44
N GLU A 334 22.04 39.08 20.46
CA GLU A 334 23.31 39.50 21.08
C GLU A 334 23.98 40.67 20.33
N ASN A 335 23.94 40.65 19.00
CA ASN A 335 24.51 41.72 18.17
C ASN A 335 23.83 43.08 18.37
N ILE A 336 22.54 43.10 18.73
CA ILE A 336 21.81 44.34 19.02
C ILE A 336 22.36 44.99 20.30
N LYS A 337 22.64 44.18 21.33
CA LYS A 337 23.16 44.68 22.61
C LYS A 337 24.58 45.25 22.52
N ASN A 338 25.42 44.71 21.64
CA ASN A 338 26.84 45.08 21.56
C ASN A 338 27.16 46.26 20.62
N ASN A 339 26.22 46.70 19.78
CA ASN A 339 26.43 47.80 18.82
C ASN A 339 26.15 49.20 19.40
N GLY A 340 25.92 49.32 20.71
CA GLY A 340 25.86 50.61 21.38
C GLY A 340 27.17 51.40 21.22
N THR A 341 27.10 52.54 20.54
CA THR A 341 28.07 53.66 20.54
C THR A 341 29.40 53.54 19.82
N LYS A 342 29.82 52.39 19.30
CA LYS A 342 31.04 52.35 18.49
C LYS A 342 30.69 52.68 17.04
N LEU A 343 31.06 53.88 16.59
CA LEU A 343 31.12 54.22 15.17
C LEU A 343 31.69 53.02 14.42
N PRO A 344 31.07 52.60 13.29
CA PRO A 344 31.62 51.51 12.51
C PRO A 344 33.10 51.84 12.29
N PRO A 345 34.02 50.96 12.70
CA PRO A 345 35.43 51.24 12.55
C PRO A 345 35.64 51.63 11.08
N LEU A 346 36.39 52.71 10.82
CA LEU A 346 36.77 53.13 9.47
C LEU A 346 37.60 51.98 8.85
N GLN A 347 36.90 50.93 8.41
CA GLN A 347 37.49 49.71 7.91
C GLN A 347 37.63 49.87 6.42
N THR A 348 38.88 50.08 6.05
CA THR A 348 39.51 49.70 4.79
C THR A 348 38.96 48.37 4.27
N LYS A 349 37.88 48.42 3.45
CA LYS A 349 37.32 47.36 2.59
C LYS A 349 37.98 45.97 2.74
N THR A 350 37.74 45.28 3.85
CA THR A 350 38.20 43.90 4.00
C THR A 350 37.21 43.02 3.24
N ARG A 351 37.49 42.77 1.94
CA ARG A 351 36.67 41.98 0.99
C ARG A 351 36.21 40.59 1.49
N MET A 352 36.68 40.11 2.64
CA MET A 352 36.36 38.77 3.15
C MET A 352 35.00 38.65 3.88
N THR A 353 34.47 39.73 4.48
CA THR A 353 33.21 39.65 5.25
C THR A 353 31.97 39.64 4.37
N ASP A 354 31.99 40.36 3.25
CA ASP A 354 30.91 40.32 2.25
C ASP A 354 30.78 38.95 1.60
N ALA A 355 31.89 38.26 1.35
CA ALA A 355 31.86 36.89 0.82
C ALA A 355 31.25 35.89 1.82
N ALA A 356 31.51 36.06 3.12
CA ALA A 356 30.93 35.22 4.16
C ALA A 356 29.42 35.47 4.34
N ASN A 357 29.00 36.73 4.37
CA ASN A 357 27.59 37.11 4.45
C ASN A 357 26.82 36.71 3.19
N PHE A 358 27.43 36.85 2.01
CA PHE A 358 26.86 36.39 0.75
C PHE A 358 26.72 34.86 0.72
N ARG A 359 27.71 34.11 1.22
CA ARG A 359 27.61 32.65 1.37
C ARG A 359 26.53 32.25 2.37
N GLN A 360 26.40 32.93 3.51
CA GLN A 360 25.31 32.67 4.46
C GLN A 360 23.94 32.95 3.84
N ARG A 361 23.77 34.06 3.11
CA ARG A 361 22.53 34.36 2.38
C ARG A 361 22.26 33.37 1.25
N ALA A 362 23.29 32.93 0.53
CA ALA A 362 23.16 31.92 -0.51
C ALA A 362 22.77 30.56 0.07
N ILE A 363 23.33 30.16 1.22
CA ILE A 363 22.96 28.94 1.94
C ILE A 363 21.53 29.02 2.47
N LEU A 364 21.14 30.14 3.08
CA LEU A 364 19.77 30.36 3.53
C LEU A 364 18.81 30.34 2.33
N ASN A 365 19.14 31.01 1.24
CA ASN A 365 18.30 30.99 0.05
C ASN A 365 18.22 29.59 -0.59
N ALA A 366 19.32 28.83 -0.57
CA ALA A 366 19.35 27.46 -1.06
C ALA A 366 18.62 26.46 -0.13
N GLN A 367 18.51 26.75 1.17
CA GLN A 367 17.78 25.87 2.11
C GLN A 367 16.31 26.25 2.26
N ILE A 368 15.96 27.51 2.03
CA ILE A 368 14.60 28.05 2.21
C ILE A 368 13.83 28.08 0.88
N TYR A 369 14.44 28.51 -0.23
CA TYR A 369 13.72 28.81 -1.49
C TYR A 369 13.94 27.81 -2.62
N THR A 370 15.02 27.04 -2.63
CA THR A 370 15.09 25.88 -3.54
C THR A 370 14.15 24.82 -3.03
N ARG A 371 12.95 24.77 -3.63
CA ARG A 371 12.09 23.59 -3.61
C ARG A 371 13.01 22.38 -3.82
N PRO A 372 13.09 21.42 -2.88
CA PRO A 372 13.73 20.14 -3.20
C PRO A 372 13.06 19.67 -4.48
N ALA A 373 13.85 19.39 -5.52
CA ALA A 373 13.35 18.92 -6.81
C ALA A 373 12.29 17.88 -6.49
N ALA A 374 11.04 18.16 -6.88
CA ALA A 374 9.90 17.31 -6.53
C ALA A 374 10.34 15.88 -6.86
N SER A 375 10.44 15.04 -5.82
CA SER A 375 10.83 13.65 -5.99
C SER A 375 9.88 13.10 -7.02
N GLN A 376 10.37 12.90 -8.25
CA GLN A 376 9.55 12.31 -9.29
C GLN A 376 9.01 11.02 -8.68
N PRO A 377 7.67 10.80 -8.71
CA PRO A 377 7.12 9.57 -8.19
C PRO A 377 7.89 8.41 -8.85
N PRO A 378 8.26 7.38 -8.08
CA PRO A 378 9.02 6.25 -8.61
C PRO A 378 8.32 5.77 -9.87
N ALA A 379 9.02 5.83 -11.00
CA ALA A 379 8.47 5.46 -12.29
C ALA A 379 7.79 4.10 -12.16
N SER A 380 6.48 4.06 -12.40
CA SER A 380 5.69 2.85 -12.34
C SER A 380 6.41 1.76 -13.14
N PRO A 381 6.59 0.55 -12.61
CA PRO A 381 7.28 -0.51 -13.32
C PRO A 381 6.57 -0.73 -14.66
N SER A 382 7.26 -0.38 -15.74
CA SER A 382 6.74 -0.56 -17.09
C SER A 382 6.46 -2.05 -17.26
N ALA A 383 5.19 -2.40 -17.40
CA ALA A 383 4.76 -3.75 -17.70
C ALA A 383 5.40 -4.16 -19.04
N LYS A 384 6.51 -4.89 -18.97
CA LYS A 384 7.03 -5.64 -20.12
C LYS A 384 6.01 -6.75 -20.39
N LYS A 385 5.23 -6.55 -21.45
CA LYS A 385 4.43 -7.61 -22.09
C LYS A 385 5.34 -8.58 -22.83
#